data_AF-A0A974T5B0-F1
#
_entry.id   AF-A0A974T5B0-F1
#
_cell.length_a   1.000
_cell.length_b   1.000
_cell.length_c   1.000
_cell.angle_alpha   90.00
_cell.angle_beta   90.00
_cell.angle_gamma   90.00
#
_symmetry.space_group_name_H-M   'P 1'
#
loop_
_entity.id
_entity.type
_entity.pdbx_description
1 polymer ?
#
loop_
_entity_poly.entity_id
_entity_poly.type
_entity_poly.pdbx_seq_one_letter_code
_entity_poly.pdbx_strand_id
1 'polypeptide(L)' 'MNPAGEHWNYEAVQALLALAREGVPVSVISLKLKRSVTEVRAKLDDLGITPAAEV' A
#
# COMPACT_ATOMS: atom_id res chain seq x y z
N MET A 1 -20.57 -10.98 10.76
CA MET A 1 -19.61 -9.92 10.43
C MET A 1 -18.42 -10.59 9.76
N ASN A 2 -18.36 -10.62 8.43
CA ASN A 2 -17.10 -10.89 7.73
C ASN A 2 -16.54 -9.51 7.42
N PRO A 3 -15.44 -9.05 8.05
CA PRO A 3 -14.77 -7.88 7.53
C PRO A 3 -14.21 -8.34 6.18
N ALA A 4 -14.80 -7.88 5.08
CA ALA A 4 -14.18 -7.98 3.77
C ALA A 4 -12.89 -7.14 3.82
N GLY A 5 -11.86 -7.69 4.46
CA GLY A 5 -10.48 -7.28 4.25
C GLY A 5 -10.20 -7.64 2.81
N GLU A 6 -10.24 -6.62 1.96
CA GLU A 6 -10.04 -6.73 0.53
C GLU A 6 -8.71 -7.45 0.28
N HIS A 7 -8.78 -8.76 -0.01
CA HIS A 7 -7.61 -9.61 -0.19
C HIS A 7 -6.63 -8.90 -1.13
N TRP A 8 -5.44 -8.62 -0.61
CA TRP A 8 -4.35 -8.09 -1.41
C TRP A 8 -3.97 -9.15 -2.45
N ASN A 9 -4.40 -8.95 -3.70
CA ASN A 9 -4.00 -9.85 -4.77
C ASN A 9 -2.52 -9.61 -5.12
N TYR A 10 -1.86 -10.62 -5.70
CA TYR A 10 -0.44 -10.55 -6.05
C TYR A 10 -0.10 -9.29 -6.87
N GLU A 11 -0.91 -8.96 -7.88
CA GLU A 11 -0.71 -7.77 -8.71
C GLU A 11 -0.80 -6.46 -7.90
N ALA A 12 -1.75 -6.37 -6.96
CA ALA A 12 -1.89 -5.19 -6.11
C ALA A 12 -0.69 -5.03 -5.17
N VAL A 13 -0.15 -6.14 -4.65
CA VAL A 13 1.06 -6.14 -3.84
C VAL A 13 2.27 -5.76 -4.70
N GLN A 14 2.42 -6.31 -5.91
CA GLN A 14 3.51 -5.93 -6.82
C GLN A 14 3.47 -4.44 -7.18
N ALA A 15 2.30 -3.89 -7.45
CA ALA A 15 2.13 -2.46 -7.70
C ALA A 15 2.48 -1.61 -6.46
N LEU A 16 2.03 -2.03 -5.27
CA LEU A 16 2.42 -1.40 -3.99
C LEU A 16 3.94 -1.38 -3.80
N LEU A 17 4.60 -2.52 -4.05
CA LEU A 17 6.05 -2.69 -3.93
C LEU A 17 6.81 -1.80 -4.90
N ALA A 18 6.38 -1.74 -6.16
CA ALA A 18 7.00 -0.89 -7.17
C ALA A 18 6.94 0.58 -6.75
N LEU A 19 5.75 1.06 -6.40
CA LEU A 19 5.55 2.46 -5.99
C LEU A 19 6.32 2.81 -4.71
N ALA A 20 6.33 1.91 -3.72
CA ALA A 20 7.08 2.13 -2.48
C ALA A 20 8.59 2.18 -2.73
N ARG A 21 9.12 1.32 -3.63
CA ARG A 21 10.54 1.34 -4.03
C ARG A 21 10.91 2.57 -4.86
N GLU A 22 9.98 3.08 -5.65
CA GLU A 22 10.12 4.35 -6.36
C GLU A 22 10.12 5.56 -5.41
N GLY A 23 9.85 5.36 -4.11
CA GLY A 23 9.76 6.43 -3.13
C GLY A 23 8.48 7.25 -3.27
N VAL A 24 7.40 6.64 -3.79
CA VAL A 24 6.10 7.28 -3.88
C VAL A 24 5.47 7.37 -2.48
N PRO A 25 4.93 8.52 -2.07
CA PRO A 25 4.29 8.67 -0.76
C PRO A 25 2.99 7.86 -0.67
N VAL A 26 2.66 7.42 0.55
CA VAL A 26 1.50 6.54 0.82
C VAL A 26 0.19 7.15 0.33
N SER A 27 0.02 8.47 0.49
CA SER A 27 -1.15 9.21 -0.03
C SER A 27 -1.32 9.11 -1.55
N VAL A 28 -0.22 9.00 -2.31
CA VAL A 28 -0.31 8.82 -3.77
C VAL A 28 -0.53 7.35 -4.12
N ILE A 29 0.06 6.43 -3.36
CA ILE A 29 -0.16 4.99 -3.54
C ILE A 29 -1.62 4.62 -3.30
N SER A 30 -2.23 5.16 -2.24
CA SER A 30 -3.66 4.96 -1.94
C SER A 30 -4.55 5.41 -3.10
N LEU A 31 -4.22 6.54 -3.74
CA LEU A 31 -4.94 7.05 -4.91
C LEU A 31 -4.78 6.11 -6.12
N LYS A 32 -3.56 5.61 -6.38
CA LYS A 32 -3.27 4.71 -7.51
C LYS A 32 -3.94 3.34 -7.35
N LEU A 33 -3.85 2.77 -6.15
CA LEU A 33 -4.44 1.46 -5.84
C LEU A 33 -5.92 1.55 -5.49
N LYS A 34 -6.48 2.76 -5.39
CA LYS A 34 -7.84 3.04 -4.92
C LYS A 34 -8.15 2.35 -3.59
N ARG A 35 -7.16 2.29 -2.71
CA ARG A 35 -7.22 1.67 -1.39
C ARG A 35 -7.00 2.70 -0.31
N SER A 36 -7.45 2.42 0.90
CA SER A 36 -7.30 3.35 2.03
C SER A 36 -5.82 3.51 2.42
N VAL A 37 -5.40 4.73 2.80
CA VAL A 37 -4.05 5.00 3.31
C VAL A 37 -3.68 4.05 4.45
N THR A 38 -4.63 3.79 5.37
CA THR A 38 -4.45 2.87 6.49
C THR A 38 -4.14 1.44 6.03
N GLU A 39 -4.82 0.95 5.00
CA GLU A 39 -4.58 -0.40 4.45
C GLU A 39 -3.25 -0.49 3.72
N VAL A 40 -2.90 0.54 2.94
CA VAL A 40 -1.61 0.62 2.25
C VAL A 40 -0.48 0.64 3.27
N ARG A 41 -0.59 1.47 4.32
CA ARG A 41 0.40 1.55 5.39
C ARG A 41 0.52 0.23 6.16
N ALA A 42 -0.61 -0.37 6.56
CA ALA A 42 -0.61 -1.66 7.24
C ALA A 42 0.04 -2.74 6.37
N LYS A 43 -0.20 -2.73 5.05
CA LYS A 43 0.42 -3.70 4.15
C LYS A 43 1.91 -3.45 3.95
N LEU A 44 2.34 -2.20 3.88
CA LEU A 44 3.76 -1.85 3.81
C LEU A 44 4.50 -2.25 5.09
N ASP A 45 3.88 -2.04 6.25
CA ASP A 45 4.39 -2.46 7.56
C ASP A 45 4.53 -3.99 7.66
N ASP A 46 3.49 -4.73 7.27
CA ASP A 46 3.49 -6.20 7.15
C ASP A 46 4.59 -6.74 6.23
N LEU A 47 4.92 -6.00 5.17
CA LEU A 47 6.00 -6.34 4.23
C LEU A 47 7.38 -5.86 4.69
N GLY A 48 7.48 -5.10 5.79
CA GLY A 48 8.73 -4.51 6.29
C GLY A 48 9.29 -3.42 5.38
N ILE A 49 8.43 -2.71 4.66
CA ILE A 49 8.82 -1.67 3.69
C ILE A 49 8.49 -0.31 4.27
N THR A 50 9.52 0.51 4.45
CA THR A 50 9.37 1.92 4.78
C THR A 50 9.16 2.71 3.50
N PRO A 51 7.93 3.19 3.21
CA PRO A 51 7.70 4.12 2.09
C PRO A 51 8.48 5.42 2.32
N ALA A 52 8.68 6.19 1.24
CA ALA A 52 9.24 7.52 1.37
C ALA A 52 8.37 8.35 2.32
N ALA A 53 9.03 9.06 3.25
CA ALA A 53 8.38 9.98 4.15
C ALA A 53 7.60 11.02 3.35
N GLU A 54 6.34 11.26 3.72
CA GLU A 54 5.53 12.32 3.14
C GLU A 54 6.23 13.65 3.48
N VAL A 55 6.72 14.35 2.46
CA VAL A 55 7.40 15.66 2.58
C VAL A 55 6.42 16.81 2.70
#